data_AF-A0A0A9YZ85-F1
#
_entry.id   AF-A0A0A9YZ85-F1
#
_cell.length_a   1.000
_cell.length_b   1.000
_cell.length_c   1.000
_cell.angle_alpha   90.00
_cell.angle_beta   90.00
_cell.angle_gamma   90.00
#
_symmetry.space_group_name_H-M   'P 1'
#
loop_
_entity.id
_entity.type
_entity.pdbx_description
1 polymer ?
#
loop_
_entity_poly.entity_id
_entity_poly.type
_entity_poly.pdbx_seq_one_letter_code
_entity_poly.pdbx_strand_id
1 'polypeptide(L)'
;MSKMEEHLRQLQDLSATCLFVGWGKALERGVTTISEASLSRTINPDILQHMFRYIQCNKDCTYDERTCIVCSRHHGEKLAITRHGDSGSPLICDGFVTAVHSRGIGAAGWFSRNYTIARHTAVACVKDFISETQLSYLRSVSPKHYHYINGQPVLTP
;
A
#
# COMPACT_ATOMS: atom_id res chain seq x y z
N MET A 1 2.33 17.61 18.56
CA MET A 1 2.38 16.47 17.63
C MET A 1 1.00 16.31 17.06
N SER A 2 0.86 16.21 15.74
CA SER A 2 -0.45 16.04 15.09
C SER A 2 -0.99 14.62 15.29
N LYS A 3 -2.32 14.42 15.21
CA LYS A 3 -2.93 13.08 15.26
C LYS A 3 -2.34 12.11 14.24
N MET A 4 -1.91 12.62 13.08
CA MET A 4 -1.30 11.82 12.01
C MET A 4 0.13 11.39 12.33
N GLU A 5 0.91 12.24 13.00
CA GLU A 5 2.25 11.90 13.49
C GLU A 5 2.18 10.89 14.64
N GLU A 6 1.21 11.05 15.55
CA GLU A 6 0.96 10.11 16.63
C GLU A 6 0.53 8.74 16.10
N HIS A 7 -0.38 8.71 15.12
CA HIS A 7 -0.77 7.48 14.42
C HIS A 7 0.42 6.78 13.79
N LEU A 8 1.26 7.50 13.04
CA LEU A 8 2.46 6.91 12.43
C LEU A 8 3.41 6.31 13.48
N ARG A 9 3.62 6.99 14.62
CA ARG A 9 4.45 6.46 15.72
C ARG A 9 3.84 5.19 16.33
N GLN A 10 2.54 5.17 16.59
CA GLN A 10 1.86 3.99 17.12
C GLN A 10 1.99 2.79 16.16
N LEU A 11 1.85 3.02 14.85
CA LEU A 11 2.03 1.97 13.85
C LEU A 11 3.48 1.45 13.80
N GLN A 12 4.47 2.31 14.03
CA GLN A 12 5.87 1.94 14.11
C GLN A 12 6.15 1.03 15.33
N ASP A 13 5.47 1.26 16.45
CA ASP A 13 5.69 0.54 17.70
C ASP A 13 4.88 -0.76 17.80
N LEU A 14 3.63 -0.77 17.31
CA LEU A 14 2.68 -1.87 17.53
C LEU A 14 2.53 -2.84 16.36
N SER A 15 3.11 -2.49 15.21
CA SER A 15 3.03 -3.25 13.97
C SER A 15 1.59 -3.61 13.54
N ALA A 16 1.03 -2.85 12.59
CA ALA A 16 -0.36 -2.98 12.18
C ALA A 16 -0.56 -3.70 10.84
N THR A 17 -1.76 -4.27 10.66
CA THR A 17 -2.25 -4.75 9.36
C THR A 17 -3.06 -3.65 8.68
N CYS A 18 -2.65 -3.30 7.47
CA CYS A 18 -3.23 -2.22 6.69
C CYS A 18 -3.79 -2.73 5.37
N LEU A 19 -4.80 -2.05 4.85
CA LEU A 19 -5.35 -2.30 3.53
C LEU A 19 -4.54 -1.52 2.48
N PHE A 20 -4.08 -2.23 1.47
CA PHE A 20 -3.56 -1.70 0.23
C PHE A 20 -4.58 -1.93 -0.89
N VAL A 21 -4.77 -0.94 -1.77
CA VAL A 21 -5.71 -1.03 -2.90
C VAL A 21 -5.11 -0.44 -4.16
N GLY A 22 -5.22 -1.13 -5.30
CA GLY A 22 -4.66 -0.65 -6.57
C GLY A 22 -5.11 -1.44 -7.80
N TRP A 23 -4.87 -0.86 -8.99
CA TRP A 23 -5.07 -1.49 -10.29
C TRP A 23 -3.75 -1.90 -10.95
N GLY A 24 -2.65 -1.92 -10.19
CA GLY A 24 -1.37 -2.32 -10.73
C GLY A 24 -1.36 -3.75 -11.23
N LYS A 25 -0.32 -4.06 -12.00
CA LYS A 25 -0.13 -5.35 -12.62
C LYS A 25 -0.15 -6.48 -11.59
N ALA A 26 -1.04 -7.45 -11.78
CA ALA A 26 -1.08 -8.68 -11.00
C ALA A 26 -0.29 -9.80 -11.68
N LEU A 27 0.18 -10.77 -10.89
CA LEU A 27 0.64 -12.04 -11.45
C LEU A 27 -0.53 -12.84 -12.02
N GLU A 28 -0.26 -13.56 -13.10
CA GLU A 28 -1.20 -14.55 -13.62
C GLU A 28 -1.57 -15.61 -12.58
N ARG A 29 -2.81 -16.10 -12.68
CA ARG A 29 -3.33 -17.14 -11.78
C ARG A 29 -2.49 -18.41 -11.88
N GLY A 30 -2.14 -19.00 -10.75
CA GLY A 30 -1.36 -20.24 -10.68
C GLY A 30 0.16 -20.03 -10.59
N VAL A 31 0.65 -18.79 -10.66
CA VAL A 31 2.06 -18.49 -10.34
C VAL A 31 2.28 -18.70 -8.84
N THR A 32 2.99 -19.78 -8.50
CA THR A 32 3.31 -20.12 -7.10
C THR A 32 4.69 -19.64 -6.68
N THR A 33 5.62 -19.46 -7.61
CA THR A 33 7.00 -19.05 -7.35
C THR A 33 7.30 -17.77 -8.11
N ILE A 34 7.89 -16.78 -7.44
CA ILE A 34 8.37 -15.58 -8.12
C ILE A 34 9.75 -15.85 -8.71
N SER A 35 9.86 -15.68 -10.02
CA SER A 35 11.12 -15.65 -10.76
C SER A 35 11.04 -14.52 -11.78
N GLU A 36 12.16 -14.11 -12.37
CA GLU A 36 12.16 -13.12 -13.45
C GLU A 36 11.18 -13.50 -14.59
N ALA A 37 11.13 -14.80 -14.94
CA ALA A 37 10.18 -15.35 -15.92
C ALA A 37 8.71 -15.39 -15.45
N SER A 38 8.43 -15.33 -14.14
CA SER A 38 7.06 -15.16 -13.65
C SER A 38 6.65 -13.69 -13.62
N LEU A 39 7.60 -12.76 -13.48
CA LEU A 39 7.35 -11.32 -13.47
C LEU A 39 6.96 -10.78 -14.85
N SER A 40 7.44 -11.43 -15.92
CA SER A 40 6.98 -11.16 -17.28
C SER A 40 5.53 -11.60 -17.50
N ARG A 41 5.02 -12.55 -16.71
CA ARG A 41 3.63 -13.06 -16.73
C ARG A 41 2.72 -12.27 -15.81
N THR A 42 2.66 -10.97 -16.05
CA THR A 42 1.77 -10.06 -15.34
C THR A 42 0.65 -9.55 -16.23
N ILE A 43 -0.55 -9.45 -15.66
CA ILE A 43 -1.77 -8.98 -16.33
C ILE A 43 -2.27 -7.69 -15.70
N ASN A 44 -3.02 -6.92 -16.48
CA ASN A 44 -3.79 -5.80 -15.94
C ASN A 44 -5.07 -6.37 -15.32
N PRO A 45 -5.36 -6.05 -14.05
CA PRO A 45 -6.57 -6.55 -13.41
C PRO A 45 -7.81 -5.80 -13.91
N ASP A 46 -8.90 -6.54 -14.14
CA ASP A 46 -10.21 -5.96 -14.46
C ASP A 46 -10.97 -5.49 -13.21
N ILE A 47 -10.48 -5.85 -12.02
CA ILE A 47 -11.07 -5.49 -10.73
C ILE A 47 -10.05 -4.77 -9.84
N LEU A 48 -10.53 -3.84 -9.01
CA LEU A 48 -9.69 -3.21 -8.00
C LEU A 48 -9.14 -4.27 -7.04
N GLN A 49 -7.81 -4.37 -6.96
CA GLN A 49 -7.16 -5.31 -6.07
C GLN A 49 -7.17 -4.77 -4.65
N HIS A 50 -7.40 -5.66 -3.69
CA HIS A 50 -7.35 -5.37 -2.26
C HIS A 50 -6.39 -6.34 -1.61
N MET A 51 -5.45 -5.84 -0.82
CA MET A 51 -4.40 -6.63 -0.20
C MET A 51 -4.18 -6.18 1.24
N PHE A 52 -4.18 -7.10 2.19
CA PHE A 52 -3.71 -6.80 3.53
C PHE A 52 -2.19 -6.84 3.58
N ARG A 53 -1.61 -5.86 4.27
CA ARG A 53 -0.17 -5.71 4.41
C ARG A 53 0.22 -5.33 5.82
N TYR A 54 1.23 -6.00 6.33
CA TYR A 54 1.78 -5.73 7.65
C TYR A 54 2.84 -4.64 7.55
N ILE A 55 2.65 -3.52 8.25
CA ILE A 55 3.64 -2.45 8.29
C ILE A 55 4.88 -2.92 9.07
N GLN A 56 6.04 -2.57 8.53
CA GLN A 56 7.31 -2.78 9.21
C GLN A 56 8.19 -1.55 9.10
N CYS A 57 8.83 -1.22 10.21
CA CYS A 57 9.79 -0.14 10.31
C CYS A 57 11.11 -0.73 10.82
N ASN A 58 11.77 -1.50 9.94
CA ASN A 58 13.09 -2.09 10.20
C ASN A 58 14.16 -1.50 9.27
N LYS A 59 15.43 -1.78 9.56
CA LYS A 59 16.58 -1.22 8.84
C LYS A 59 16.60 -1.59 7.35
N ASP A 60 16.02 -2.73 6.97
CA ASP A 60 15.90 -3.17 5.56
C ASP A 60 15.06 -2.18 4.72
N CYS A 61 14.22 -1.40 5.38
CA CYS A 61 13.37 -0.37 4.78
C CYS A 61 14.03 1.00 4.69
N THR A 62 14.85 1.30 5.69
CA THR A 62 15.66 2.51 5.80
C THR A 62 17.10 2.18 5.40
N TYR A 63 17.33 1.88 4.12
CA TYR A 63 18.69 1.89 3.56
C TYR A 63 19.34 3.29 3.70
N ASP A 64 18.51 4.28 3.98
CA ASP A 64 18.80 5.67 4.21
C ASP A 64 18.00 6.03 5.48
N GLU A 65 18.54 6.80 6.42
CA GLU A 65 17.96 7.16 7.73
C GLU A 65 16.65 7.98 7.64
N ARG A 66 15.99 7.97 6.49
CA ARG A 66 14.78 8.72 6.18
C ARG A 66 13.59 8.13 6.94
N THR A 67 13.18 8.85 7.96
CA THR A 67 11.99 8.65 8.81
C THR A 67 10.65 8.61 8.06
N CYS A 68 10.64 9.01 6.78
CA CYS A 68 9.43 9.16 5.97
C CYS A 68 9.12 7.99 5.02
N ILE A 69 9.83 6.88 5.17
CA ILE A 69 9.58 5.64 4.42
C ILE A 69 8.93 4.62 5.33
N VAL A 70 7.76 4.14 4.93
CA VAL A 70 7.07 3.00 5.54
C VAL A 70 7.27 1.80 4.64
N CYS A 71 7.61 0.65 5.21
CA CYS A 71 7.51 -0.60 4.50
C CYS A 71 6.25 -1.34 4.86
N SER A 72 5.81 -2.17 3.92
CA SER A 72 4.80 -3.16 4.21
C SER A 72 5.16 -4.50 3.59
N ARG A 73 4.88 -5.59 4.29
CA ARG A 73 4.94 -6.95 3.78
C ARG A 73 3.56 -7.47 3.44
N HIS A 74 3.45 -8.35 2.44
CA HIS A 74 2.18 -9.04 2.20
C HIS A 74 1.73 -9.83 3.44
N HIS A 75 0.44 -9.73 3.77
CA HIS A 75 -0.20 -10.51 4.81
C HIS A 75 -1.28 -11.41 4.19
N GLY A 76 -1.08 -12.73 4.24
CA GLY A 76 -2.00 -13.72 3.69
C GLY A 76 -1.32 -14.85 2.92
N GLU A 77 -2.12 -15.80 2.44
CA GLU A 77 -1.65 -17.00 1.73
C GLU A 77 -1.41 -16.79 0.23
N LYS A 78 -1.92 -15.69 -0.33
CA LYS A 78 -1.86 -15.41 -1.77
C LYS A 78 -0.67 -14.52 -2.10
N LEU A 79 0.12 -14.92 -3.08
CA LEU A 79 1.21 -14.09 -3.58
C LEU A 79 0.65 -12.81 -4.22
N ALA A 80 0.76 -11.69 -3.52
CA ALA A 80 0.31 -10.41 -4.01
C ALA A 80 1.48 -9.42 -3.96
N ILE A 81 1.79 -8.85 -5.13
CA ILE A 81 2.97 -8.02 -5.35
C ILE A 81 2.51 -6.64 -5.79
N THR A 82 2.88 -5.62 -5.03
CA THR A 82 2.68 -4.24 -5.45
C THR A 82 3.74 -3.86 -6.48
N ARG A 83 3.32 -3.44 -7.67
CA ARG A 83 4.13 -3.37 -8.89
C ARG A 83 3.80 -2.14 -9.75
N HIS A 84 4.26 -2.16 -11.00
CA HIS A 84 3.92 -1.16 -12.00
C HIS A 84 2.39 -0.95 -12.07
N GLY A 85 1.98 0.31 -12.03
CA GLY A 85 0.57 0.71 -11.99
C GLY A 85 0.00 0.88 -10.58
N ASP A 86 0.71 0.43 -9.53
CA ASP A 86 0.30 0.66 -8.14
C ASP A 86 0.87 1.96 -7.53
N SER A 87 1.83 2.62 -8.19
CA SER A 87 2.41 3.88 -7.68
C SER A 87 1.31 4.93 -7.47
N GLY A 88 1.31 5.57 -6.31
CA GLY A 88 0.26 6.52 -5.89
C GLY A 88 -0.90 5.89 -5.13
N SER A 89 -0.99 4.56 -5.08
CA SER A 89 -2.05 3.84 -4.37
C SER A 89 -1.98 4.04 -2.85
N PRO A 90 -3.11 4.16 -2.15
CA PRO A 90 -3.11 4.40 -0.71
C PRO A 90 -2.81 3.11 0.07
N LEU A 91 -2.11 3.29 1.19
CA LEU A 91 -2.03 2.32 2.28
C LEU A 91 -2.85 2.87 3.46
N ILE A 92 -3.88 2.12 3.84
CA ILE A 92 -4.90 2.54 4.80
C ILE A 92 -4.77 1.68 6.05
N CYS A 93 -4.54 2.30 7.21
CA CYS A 93 -4.41 1.63 8.50
C CYS A 93 -5.40 2.26 9.47
N ASP A 94 -6.21 1.45 10.15
CA ASP A 94 -7.20 1.90 11.14
C ASP A 94 -8.13 3.03 10.62
N GLY A 95 -8.47 2.98 9.32
CA GLY A 95 -9.31 3.98 8.66
C GLY A 95 -8.57 5.24 8.19
N PHE A 96 -7.26 5.37 8.44
CA PHE A 96 -6.46 6.51 8.01
C PHE A 96 -5.59 6.18 6.79
N VAL A 97 -5.57 7.08 5.80
CA VAL A 97 -4.54 7.06 4.75
C VAL A 97 -3.18 7.35 5.41
N THR A 98 -2.42 6.29 5.60
CA THR A 98 -1.19 6.30 6.40
C THR A 98 0.02 6.57 5.52
N ALA A 99 0.04 5.98 4.32
CA ALA A 99 1.14 6.14 3.38
C ALA A 99 0.66 6.02 1.94
N VAL A 100 1.47 6.51 1.01
CA VAL A 100 1.24 6.42 -0.43
C VAL A 100 2.30 5.52 -1.04
N HIS A 101 1.86 4.53 -1.82
CA HIS A 101 2.79 3.61 -2.46
C HIS A 101 3.70 4.32 -3.45
N SER A 102 5.01 4.12 -3.28
CA SER A 102 6.02 4.70 -4.17
C SER A 102 6.53 3.63 -5.13
N ARG A 103 7.08 2.54 -4.59
CA ARG A 103 7.68 1.46 -5.38
C ARG A 103 7.72 0.14 -4.62
N GLY A 104 7.57 -0.96 -5.35
CA GLY A 104 7.96 -2.29 -4.86
C GLY A 104 9.49 -2.39 -4.76
N ILE A 105 9.99 -3.03 -3.70
CA ILE A 105 11.40 -3.44 -3.65
C ILE A 105 11.51 -4.73 -4.45
N GLY A 106 11.72 -4.60 -5.75
CA GLY A 106 11.62 -5.74 -6.65
C GLY A 106 12.35 -5.54 -7.96
N ALA A 107 13.67 -5.39 -7.90
CA ALA A 107 14.55 -5.55 -9.07
C ALA A 107 15.78 -6.44 -8.80
N ALA A 108 16.07 -6.86 -7.57
CA ALA A 108 17.16 -7.80 -7.29
C ALA A 108 16.95 -8.55 -5.97
N GLY A 109 16.49 -9.81 -6.04
CA GLY A 109 16.86 -10.83 -5.05
C GLY A 109 15.90 -11.22 -3.91
N TRP A 110 14.80 -10.50 -3.64
CA TRP A 110 13.99 -10.75 -2.43
C TRP A 110 12.55 -11.15 -2.72
N PHE A 111 12.36 -12.08 -3.64
CA PHE A 111 11.03 -12.59 -3.97
C PHE A 111 10.86 -14.02 -3.46
N SER A 112 10.35 -14.19 -2.25
CA SER A 112 9.80 -15.47 -1.80
C SER A 112 8.30 -15.32 -1.52
N ARG A 113 7.55 -16.42 -1.56
CA ARG A 113 6.16 -16.43 -1.07
C ARG A 113 6.14 -15.81 0.34
N ASN A 114 5.19 -14.93 0.59
CA ASN A 114 5.03 -14.18 1.86
C ASN A 114 6.09 -13.10 2.15
N TYR A 115 6.97 -12.81 1.18
CA TYR A 115 7.99 -11.76 1.33
C TYR A 115 7.97 -10.83 0.11
N THR A 116 7.00 -9.91 0.07
CA THR A 116 7.03 -8.77 -0.86
C THR A 116 7.10 -7.49 -0.05
N ILE A 117 8.23 -6.78 -0.14
CA ILE A 117 8.39 -5.49 0.51
C ILE A 117 8.01 -4.39 -0.47
N ALA A 118 7.12 -3.50 -0.06
CA ALA A 118 6.87 -2.24 -0.75
C ALA A 118 7.32 -1.07 0.12
N ARG A 119 7.82 -0.02 -0.52
CA ARG A 119 8.10 1.26 0.11
C ARG A 119 6.98 2.24 -0.19
N HIS A 120 6.57 2.93 0.86
CA HIS A 120 5.52 3.93 0.83
C HIS A 120 6.04 5.22 1.46
N THR A 121 5.59 6.35 0.95
CA THR A 121 5.84 7.65 1.56
C THR A 121 4.81 7.90 2.65
N ALA A 122 5.24 8.10 3.89
CA ALA A 122 4.32 8.39 4.99
C ALA A 122 3.58 9.72 4.75
N VAL A 123 2.26 9.73 4.85
CA VAL A 123 1.46 10.97 4.67
C VAL A 123 1.81 11.99 5.74
N ALA A 124 2.11 11.55 6.97
CA ALA A 124 2.53 12.42 8.07
C ALA A 124 3.74 13.30 7.71
N CYS A 125 4.61 12.84 6.82
CA CYS A 125 5.79 13.58 6.37
C CYS A 125 5.55 14.56 5.23
N VAL A 126 4.44 14.42 4.50
CA VAL A 126 4.11 15.27 3.35
C VAL A 126 2.83 16.07 3.55
N LYS A 127 2.19 15.94 4.73
CA LYS A 127 0.93 16.60 5.09
C LYS A 127 0.98 18.11 4.88
N ASP A 128 2.13 18.75 5.11
CA ASP A 128 2.27 20.21 4.99
C ASP A 128 2.28 20.68 3.53
N PHE A 129 2.46 19.76 2.57
CA PHE A 129 2.25 20.02 1.14
C PHE A 129 0.79 19.84 0.70
N ILE A 130 -0.07 19.30 1.57
CA ILE A 130 -1.49 19.11 1.28
C ILE A 130 -2.26 20.31 1.84
N SER A 131 -2.65 21.22 0.97
CA SER A 131 -3.37 22.44 1.37
C SER A 131 -4.80 22.15 1.82
N GLU A 132 -5.30 22.96 2.75
CA GLU A 132 -6.70 22.99 3.18
C GLU A 132 -7.68 23.14 2.01
N THR A 133 -7.31 23.91 0.98
CA THR A 133 -8.11 24.06 -0.24
C THR A 133 -8.27 22.73 -0.97
N GLN A 134 -7.19 21.97 -1.15
CA GLN A 134 -7.23 20.66 -1.78
C GLN A 134 -8.01 19.66 -0.93
N LEU A 135 -7.83 19.66 0.39
CA LEU A 135 -8.59 18.80 1.29
C LEU A 135 -10.09 19.12 1.25
N SER A 136 -10.45 20.40 1.21
CA SER A 136 -11.84 20.85 1.14
C SER A 136 -12.49 20.43 -0.19
N TYR A 137 -11.77 20.57 -1.30
CA TYR A 137 -12.21 20.08 -2.60
C TYR A 137 -12.39 18.55 -2.59
N LEU A 138 -11.41 17.79 -2.09
CA LEU A 138 -11.52 16.33 -2.02
C LEU A 138 -12.72 15.88 -1.19
N ARG A 139 -13.03 16.57 -0.08
CA ARG A 139 -14.23 16.30 0.73
C ARG A 139 -15.52 16.65 -0.01
N SER A 140 -15.54 17.71 -0.82
CA SER A 140 -16.76 18.12 -1.55
C SER A 140 -17.07 17.21 -2.73
N VAL A 141 -16.04 16.63 -3.37
CA VAL A 141 -16.20 15.66 -4.46
C VAL A 141 -16.20 14.21 -3.99
N SER A 142 -15.94 13.95 -2.71
CA SER A 142 -15.93 12.60 -2.14
C SER A 142 -17.33 11.99 -2.26
N PRO A 143 -17.52 10.96 -3.10
CA PRO A 143 -18.83 10.38 -3.28
C PRO A 143 -19.22 9.59 -2.03
N LYS A 144 -20.50 9.60 -1.69
CA LYS A 144 -21.03 8.86 -0.52
C LYS A 144 -20.84 7.34 -0.61
N HIS A 145 -20.47 6.81 -1.78
CA HIS A 145 -20.36 5.38 -2.05
C HIS A 145 -19.05 5.08 -2.80
N TYR A 146 -18.07 4.46 -2.13
CA TYR A 146 -16.82 4.05 -2.79
C TYR A 146 -16.28 2.70 -2.32
N HIS A 147 -17.13 1.80 -1.81
CA HIS A 147 -16.68 0.46 -1.50
C HIS A 147 -17.10 -0.44 -2.65
N TYR A 148 -16.14 -0.94 -3.42
CA TYR A 148 -16.34 -2.09 -4.30
C TYR A 148 -15.38 -3.19 -3.85
N ILE A 149 -15.87 -4.20 -3.15
CA ILE A 149 -15.06 -5.36 -2.78
C ILE A 149 -15.28 -6.42 -3.86
N ASN A 150 -14.21 -6.80 -4.56
CA ASN A 150 -14.26 -7.76 -5.68
C ASN A 150 -15.26 -7.39 -6.79
N GLY A 151 -15.37 -6.10 -7.11
CA GLY A 151 -16.27 -5.61 -8.16
C GLY A 151 -17.75 -5.49 -7.75
N GLN A 152 -18.09 -5.71 -6.48
CA GLN A 152 -19.45 -5.54 -5.96
C GLN A 152 -19.52 -4.32 -5.03
N PRO A 153 -20.49 -3.41 -5.21
CA PRO A 153 -20.66 -2.26 -4.34
C PRO A 153 -21.01 -2.74 -2.92
N VAL A 154 -20.40 -2.13 -1.92
CA VAL A 154 -20.66 -2.38 -0.50
C VAL A 154 -21.12 -1.07 0.13
N LEU A 155 -22.14 -1.16 0.98
CA LEU A 155 -22.58 -0.02 1.78
C LEU A 155 -21.66 0.12 2.98
N THR A 156 -21.19 1.33 3.22
CA THR A 156 -20.55 1.69 4.49
C THR A 156 -21.61 1.72 5.61
N PRO A 157 -21.27 1.29 6.84
CA PRO A 157 -22.08 1.58 8.02
C PRO A 157 -22.30 3.08 8.20
#